data_AF-A0ABD5SKD5-F1
#
_entry.id   AF-A0ABD5SKD5-F1
#
_cell.length_a   1.000
_cell.length_b   1.000
_cell.length_c   1.000
_cell.angle_alpha   90.00
_cell.angle_beta   90.00
_cell.angle_gamma   90.00
#
_symmetry.space_group_name_H-M   'P 1'
#
loop_
_entity.id
_entity.type
_entity.pdbx_description
1 polymer ?
#
loop_
_entity_poly.entity_id
_entity_poly.type
_entity_poly.pdbx_seq_one_letter_code
_entity_poly.pdbx_strand_id
1 'polypeptide(L)' 'SMTKVHVAESTFEVANAALQIKGAAGYVGETPESYAFRKIRGGQIAGGTPNIHRNNMVKSLYKEGLPEL' A
#
# COMPACT_ATOMS: atom_id res chain seq x y z
N SER A 1 -11.49 7.16 -0.57
CA SER A 1 -10.24 6.91 -1.33
C SER A 1 -8.96 7.07 -0.52
N MET A 2 -8.83 8.09 0.34
CA MET A 2 -7.63 8.33 1.16
C MET A 2 -7.19 7.12 2.01
N THR A 3 -8.12 6.55 2.80
CA THR A 3 -7.83 5.39 3.67
C THR A 3 -7.28 4.21 2.88
N LYS A 4 -7.83 3.93 1.69
CA LYS A 4 -7.36 2.82 0.84
C LYS A 4 -5.91 3.02 0.44
N VAL A 5 -5.57 4.21 -0.05
CA VAL A 5 -4.19 4.56 -0.46
C VAL A 5 -3.25 4.38 0.72
N HIS A 6 -3.58 4.99 1.85
CA HIS A 6 -2.75 4.94 3.06
C HIS A 6 -2.53 3.50 3.55
N VAL A 7 -3.60 2.73 3.74
CA VAL A 7 -3.49 1.34 4.21
C VAL A 7 -2.70 0.48 3.24
N ALA A 8 -2.95 0.59 1.93
CA ALA A 8 -2.23 -0.21 0.94
C ALA A 8 -0.72 0.07 0.96
N GLU A 9 -0.33 1.35 0.95
CA GLU A 9 1.07 1.78 0.93
C GLU A 9 1.77 1.45 2.26
N SER A 10 1.20 1.85 3.40
CA SER A 10 1.83 1.64 4.71
C SER A 10 1.98 0.17 5.07
N THR A 11 0.95 -0.67 4.81
CA THR A 11 1.07 -2.10 5.09
C THR A 11 2.11 -2.76 4.19
N PHE A 12 2.19 -2.36 2.92
CA PHE A 12 3.20 -2.89 2.00
C PHE A 12 4.61 -2.51 2.45
N GLU A 13 4.82 -1.25 2.82
CA GLU A 13 6.09 -0.75 3.32
C GLU A 13 6.56 -1.51 4.57
N VAL A 14 5.69 -1.66 5.58
CA VAL A 14 6.01 -2.38 6.82
C VAL A 14 6.32 -3.85 6.57
N ALA A 15 5.49 -4.53 5.78
CA ALA A 15 5.71 -5.96 5.48
C ALA A 15 6.98 -6.18 4.65
N ASN A 16 7.27 -5.29 3.70
CA ASN A 16 8.48 -5.33 2.89
C ASN A 16 9.73 -5.10 3.75
N ALA A 17 9.69 -4.12 4.65
CA ALA A 17 10.79 -3.84 5.58
C ALA A 17 11.06 -5.04 6.50
N ALA A 18 10.00 -5.64 7.07
CA ALA A 18 10.13 -6.83 7.91
C ALA A 18 10.77 -8.01 7.15
N LEU A 19 10.39 -8.22 5.89
CA LEU A 19 10.97 -9.25 5.03
C LEU A 19 12.46 -8.98 4.75
N GLN A 20 12.80 -7.74 4.41
CA GLN A 20 14.17 -7.31 4.08
C GLN A 20 15.12 -7.38 5.27
N ILE A 21 14.68 -7.06 6.49
CA ILE A 21 15.50 -7.18 7.71
C ILE A 21 16.05 -8.60 7.89
N LYS A 22 15.30 -9.62 7.45
CA LYS A 22 15.71 -11.03 7.52
C LYS A 22 16.53 -11.49 6.31
N GLY A 23 16.72 -10.64 5.31
CA GLY A 23 17.49 -10.92 4.11
C GLY A 23 17.04 -12.21 3.41
N ALA A 24 17.99 -13.02 2.96
CA ALA A 24 17.72 -14.28 2.26
C ALA A 24 16.83 -15.24 3.08
N ALA A 25 16.96 -15.27 4.40
CA ALA A 25 16.14 -16.12 5.26
C ALA A 25 14.66 -15.74 5.24
N GLY A 26 14.34 -14.46 4.98
CA GLY A 26 12.95 -13.99 4.81
C GLY A 26 12.30 -14.52 3.53
N TYR A 27 13.06 -14.81 2.46
CA TYR A 27 12.52 -15.20 1.16
C TYR A 27 12.35 -16.71 0.97
N VAL A 28 13.06 -17.54 1.74
CA VAL A 28 13.15 -18.99 1.50
C VAL A 28 12.24 -19.80 2.45
N GLY A 29 11.72 -19.19 3.52
CA GLY A 29 10.89 -19.87 4.53
C GLY A 29 9.42 -19.42 4.58
N GLU A 30 8.55 -20.28 5.11
CA GLU A 30 7.18 -19.95 5.53
C GLU A 30 7.19 -19.24 6.89
N THR A 31 7.71 -18.02 6.88
CA THR A 31 7.78 -17.15 8.05
C THR A 31 6.57 -16.21 8.11
N PRO A 32 6.24 -15.66 9.29
CA PRO A 32 5.13 -14.72 9.43
C PRO A 32 5.25 -13.51 8.49
N GLU A 33 6.45 -12.96 8.31
CA GLU A 33 6.66 -11.80 7.44
C GLU A 33 6.57 -12.14 5.94
N SER A 34 7.02 -13.33 5.52
CA SER A 34 6.89 -13.73 4.11
C SER A 34 5.43 -14.05 3.76
N TYR A 35 4.67 -14.62 4.70
CA TYR A 35 3.21 -14.77 4.61
C TYR A 35 2.51 -13.40 4.53
N ALA A 36 2.82 -12.50 5.46
CA ALA A 36 2.24 -11.16 5.50
C ALA A 36 2.51 -10.39 4.21
N PHE A 37 3.76 -10.39 3.72
CA PHE A 37 4.14 -9.74 2.46
C PHE A 37 3.34 -10.27 1.26
N ARG A 38 3.21 -11.60 1.13
CA ARG A 38 2.39 -12.25 0.09
C ARG A 38 0.94 -11.80 0.13
N LYS A 39 0.35 -11.72 1.32
CA LYS A 39 -1.05 -11.29 1.51
C LYS A 39 -1.24 -9.81 1.18
N ILE A 40 -0.34 -8.95 1.66
CA ILE A 40 -0.46 -7.50 1.58
C ILE A 40 -0.18 -6.99 0.16
N ARG A 41 0.75 -7.62 -0.58
CA ARG A 41 1.11 -7.20 -1.95
C ARG A 41 -0.11 -7.07 -2.88
N GLY A 42 -1.13 -7.93 -2.71
CA GLY A 42 -2.35 -7.86 -3.50
C GLY A 42 -3.15 -6.55 -3.33
N GLY A 43 -3.07 -5.90 -2.16
CA GLY A 43 -3.77 -4.64 -1.86
C GLY A 43 -3.31 -3.44 -2.71
N GLN A 44 -2.14 -3.54 -3.33
CA GLN A 44 -1.63 -2.56 -4.30
C GLN A 44 -2.45 -2.54 -5.61
N ILE A 45 -3.19 -3.61 -5.91
CA ILE A 45 -3.92 -3.78 -7.19
C ILE A 45 -5.42 -3.91 -6.94
N ALA A 46 -5.81 -4.75 -5.98
CA ALA A 46 -7.21 -5.07 -5.71
C ALA A 46 -8.02 -3.82 -5.31
N GLY A 47 -9.23 -3.69 -5.85
CA GLY A 47 -10.11 -2.55 -5.60
C GLY A 47 -9.61 -1.22 -6.21
N GLY A 48 -8.71 -1.29 -7.18
CA GLY A 48 -8.10 -0.14 -7.85
C GLY A 48 -6.76 0.24 -7.22
N THR A 49 -5.76 0.53 -8.06
CA THR A 49 -4.41 0.88 -7.60
C THR A 49 -4.38 2.20 -6.83
N PRO A 50 -3.40 2.43 -5.92
CA PRO A 50 -3.24 3.72 -5.23
C PRO A 50 -3.25 4.92 -6.19
N ASN A 51 -2.68 4.78 -7.38
CA ASN A 51 -2.66 5.82 -8.41
C ASN A 51 -4.07 6.19 -8.90
N ILE A 52 -4.96 5.21 -9.13
CA ILE A 52 -6.35 5.50 -9.51
C ILE A 52 -7.07 6.26 -8.39
N HIS A 53 -6.85 5.86 -7.14
CA HIS A 53 -7.44 6.54 -5.99
C HIS A 53 -6.89 7.96 -5.82
N ARG A 54 -5.59 8.19 -6.01
CA ARG A 54 -4.97 9.53 -6.04
C ARG A 54 -5.56 10.41 -7.15
N ASN A 55 -5.67 9.88 -8.36
CA ASN A 55 -6.28 10.60 -9.49
C ASN A 55 -7.73 10.99 -9.19
N ASN A 56 -8.51 10.12 -8.55
CA ASN A 56 -9.88 10.42 -8.15
C ASN A 56 -9.97 11.47 -7.04
N MET A 57 -9.04 11.46 -6.07
CA MET A 57 -8.95 12.50 -5.04
C MET A 57 -8.64 13.86 -5.67
N VAL A 58 -7.66 13.92 -6.56
CA VAL A 58 -7.32 15.15 -7.30
C VAL A 58 -8.51 15.67 -8.10
N LYS A 59 -9.25 14.80 -8.79
CA LYS A 59 -10.48 15.19 -9.51
C LYS A 59 -11.55 15.76 -8.58
N SER A 60 -11.73 15.20 -7.39
CA SER A 60 -12.67 15.72 -6.38
C SER A 60 -12.22 17.09 -5.87
N LEU A 61 -10.92 17.27 -5.58
CA LEU A 61 -10.37 18.57 -5.17
C LEU A 61 -10.57 19.66 -6.24
N TYR A 62 -10.35 19.35 -7.52
CA TYR A 62 -10.61 20.31 -8.60
C TYR A 62 -12.09 20.66 -8.75
N LYS A 63 -13.00 19.78 -8.33
CA LYS A 63 -14.45 19.99 -8.41
C LYS A 63 -14.99 20.76 -7.21
N GLU A 64 -14.48 20.48 -6.02
CA GLU A 64 -14.99 20.98 -4.73
C GLU A 64 -14.21 22.21 -4.24
N GLY A 65 -13.07 22.51 -4.84
CA GLY A 65 -12.16 23.58 -4.43
C GLY A 65 -10.96 23.02 -3.67
N LEU A 66 -9.80 23.66 -3.84
CA LEU A 66 -8.60 23.32 -3.08
C LEU A 66 -8.75 23.83 -1.64
N PRO A 67 -8.34 23.04 -0.63
CA PRO A 67 -8.30 23.53 0.74
C PRO A 67 -7.32 24.71 0.85
N GLU A 68 -7.67 25.68 1.69
CA GLU A 68 -6.74 26.75 2.07
C GLU A 68 -5.59 26.14 2.90
N LEU A 69 -4.35 26.49 2.53
CA LEU A 69 -3.11 25.98 3.13
C LEU A 69 -2.76 26.72 4.42
#